data_AF-S7RNY8-F1
#
_entry.id   AF-S7RNY8-F1
#
_cell.length_a   1.000
_cell.length_b   1.000
_cell.length_c   1.000
_cell.angle_alpha   90.00
_cell.angle_beta   90.00
_cell.angle_gamma   90.00
#
_symmetry.space_group_name_H-M   'P 1'
#
loop_
_entity.id
_entity.type
_entity.pdbx_description
1 polymer ?
#
loop_
_entity_poly.entity_id
_entity_poly.type
_entity_poly.pdbx_seq_one_letter_code
_entity_poly.pdbx_strand_id
1 'polypeptide(L)'
;DANKMRDTTWEQRMEYLTEGGYTHYRERTATFLGEMSDRLLEKYGGDLNNLREAAQNNPSKERKLLKEFKARIGEVGVSIFLWDVQVVWEENYPHINGEALKAAQKLITPLCQSQLAI
;
A
#
# COMPACT_ATOMS: atom_id res chain seq x y z
N ASP A 1 10.14 10.46 -4.47
CA ASP A 1 9.69 11.86 -4.34
C ASP A 1 8.49 12.06 -5.24
N ALA A 2 7.39 12.55 -4.67
CA ALA A 2 6.14 12.80 -5.39
C ALA A 2 6.27 13.89 -6.46
N ASN A 3 7.13 14.91 -6.24
CA ASN A 3 7.36 15.97 -7.24
C ASN A 3 7.98 15.40 -8.51
N LYS A 4 9.05 14.61 -8.37
CA LYS A 4 9.69 13.94 -9.52
C LYS A 4 8.71 13.07 -10.30
N MET A 5 7.84 12.32 -9.60
CA MET A 5 6.84 11.50 -10.26
C MET A 5 5.81 12.38 -10.99
N ARG A 6 5.26 13.43 -10.35
CA ARG A 6 4.36 14.39 -11.00
C ARG A 6 4.96 15.00 -12.27
N ASP A 7 6.23 15.42 -12.19
CA ASP A 7 6.89 16.19 -13.25
C ASP A 7 7.27 15.34 -14.48
N THR A 8 7.21 14.00 -14.38
CA THR A 8 7.34 13.12 -15.57
C THR A 8 6.10 13.17 -16.45
N THR A 9 6.28 13.15 -17.76
CA THR A 9 5.15 13.05 -18.69
C THR A 9 4.56 11.64 -18.68
N TRP A 10 3.35 11.50 -19.19
CA TRP A 10 2.70 10.19 -19.31
C TRP A 10 3.50 9.25 -20.24
N GLU A 11 4.05 9.77 -21.33
CA GLU A 11 4.89 9.05 -22.29
C GLU A 11 6.18 8.54 -21.63
N GLN A 12 6.86 9.39 -20.85
CA GLN A 12 8.06 8.99 -20.11
C GLN A 12 7.75 7.84 -19.16
N ARG A 13 6.65 7.93 -18.39
CA ARG A 13 6.23 6.83 -17.51
C ARG A 13 5.94 5.55 -18.28
N MET A 14 5.30 5.65 -19.45
CA MET A 14 5.03 4.49 -20.31
C MET A 14 6.31 3.82 -20.82
N GLU A 15 7.30 4.61 -21.24
CA GLU A 15 8.59 4.13 -21.72
C GLU A 15 9.29 3.34 -20.61
N TYR A 16 9.46 3.95 -19.43
CA TYR A 16 10.07 3.28 -18.27
C TYR A 16 9.31 2.01 -17.83
N LEU A 17 7.98 2.02 -17.86
CA LEU A 17 7.18 0.84 -17.54
C LEU A 17 7.35 -0.27 -18.60
N THR A 18 7.58 0.08 -19.86
CA THR A 18 7.86 -0.89 -20.92
C THR A 18 9.21 -1.54 -20.71
N GLU A 19 10.25 -0.73 -20.44
CA GLU A 19 11.60 -1.21 -20.12
C GLU A 19 11.61 -2.12 -18.88
N GLY A 20 10.80 -1.78 -17.87
CA GLY A 20 10.62 -2.57 -16.66
C GLY A 20 9.75 -3.83 -16.83
N GLY A 21 9.34 -4.19 -18.05
CA GLY A 21 8.54 -5.39 -18.33
C GLY A 21 7.05 -5.28 -17.96
N TYR A 22 6.57 -4.09 -17.60
CA TYR A 22 5.16 -3.80 -17.30
C TYR A 22 4.32 -3.47 -18.54
N THR A 23 4.77 -3.90 -19.73
CA THR A 23 4.16 -3.56 -21.03
C THR A 23 2.65 -3.74 -21.07
N HIS A 24 2.12 -4.83 -20.50
CA HIS A 24 0.69 -5.13 -20.52
C HIS A 24 -0.16 -4.16 -19.68
N TYR A 25 0.42 -3.52 -18.66
CA TYR A 25 -0.29 -2.61 -17.76
C TYR A 25 0.20 -1.15 -17.83
N ARG A 26 1.18 -0.85 -18.70
CA ARG A 26 1.92 0.42 -18.72
C ARG A 26 1.04 1.65 -18.78
N GLU A 27 0.03 1.68 -19.66
CA GLU A 27 -0.83 2.86 -19.87
C GLU A 27 -1.61 3.20 -18.60
N ARG A 28 -2.30 2.19 -18.07
CA ARG A 28 -3.12 2.32 -16.87
C ARG A 28 -2.27 2.58 -15.62
N THR A 29 -1.04 2.06 -15.57
CA THR A 29 -0.11 2.29 -14.46
C THR A 29 0.52 3.69 -14.55
N ALA A 30 0.88 4.17 -15.74
CA ALA A 30 1.41 5.52 -15.96
C ALA A 30 0.40 6.60 -15.54
N THR A 31 -0.88 6.43 -15.90
CA THR A 31 -1.96 7.31 -15.45
C THR A 31 -2.11 7.26 -13.93
N PHE A 32 -2.15 6.05 -13.36
CA PHE A 32 -2.31 5.87 -11.92
C PHE A 32 -1.18 6.54 -11.11
N LEU A 33 0.08 6.38 -11.53
CA LEU A 33 1.24 6.99 -10.85
C LEU A 33 1.19 8.52 -10.86
N GLY A 34 0.77 9.11 -11.98
CA GLY A 34 0.56 10.56 -12.08
C GLY A 34 -0.51 11.06 -11.11
N GLU A 35 -1.73 10.54 -11.26
CA GLU A 35 -2.87 10.95 -10.44
C GLU A 35 -2.63 10.74 -8.94
N MET A 36 -1.93 9.67 -8.57
CA MET A 36 -1.57 9.41 -7.18
C MET A 36 -0.58 10.45 -6.65
N SER A 37 0.38 10.86 -7.46
CA SER A 37 1.38 11.87 -7.10
C SER A 37 0.73 13.25 -6.97
N ASP A 38 -0.15 13.62 -7.90
CA ASP A 38 -0.94 14.86 -7.85
C ASP A 38 -1.73 14.93 -6.54
N ARG A 39 -2.49 13.88 -6.24
CA ARG A 39 -3.28 13.83 -5.01
C ARG A 39 -2.43 13.87 -3.74
N LEU A 40 -1.28 13.20 -3.74
CA LEU A 40 -0.36 13.20 -2.60
C LEU A 40 0.16 14.60 -2.34
N LEU A 41 0.53 15.33 -3.40
CA LEU A 41 1.00 16.70 -3.33
C LEU A 41 -0.12 17.67 -2.91
N GLU A 42 -1.29 17.57 -3.53
CA GLU A 42 -2.43 18.46 -3.27
C GLU A 42 -2.99 18.33 -1.85
N LYS A 43 -3.22 17.09 -1.38
CA LYS A 43 -3.93 16.85 -0.11
C LYS A 43 -2.99 16.74 1.09
N TYR A 44 -1.74 16.34 0.86
CA TYR A 44 -0.80 16.00 1.93
C TYR A 44 0.60 16.58 1.72
N GLY A 45 0.77 17.52 0.77
CA GLY A 45 2.05 18.22 0.58
C GLY A 45 3.20 17.33 0.13
N GLY A 46 2.92 16.13 -0.39
CA GLY A 46 3.97 15.17 -0.77
C GLY A 46 4.40 14.22 0.37
N ASP A 47 3.84 14.37 1.57
CA ASP A 47 4.23 13.61 2.76
C ASP A 47 3.05 12.83 3.36
N LEU A 48 3.16 11.50 3.41
CA LEU A 48 2.13 10.64 3.99
C LEU A 48 2.03 10.77 5.52
N ASN A 49 3.00 11.36 6.21
CA ASN A 49 2.84 11.71 7.63
C ASN A 49 1.69 12.70 7.83
N ASN A 50 1.42 13.59 6.87
CA ASN A 50 0.25 14.46 6.93
C ASN A 50 -1.07 13.67 6.78
N LEU A 51 -1.06 12.53 6.07
CA LEU A 51 -2.21 11.60 6.06
C LEU A 51 -2.40 10.94 7.42
N ARG A 52 -1.30 10.49 8.05
CA ARG A 52 -1.32 9.90 9.39
C ARG A 52 -1.88 10.87 10.42
N GLU A 53 -1.44 12.13 10.39
CA GLU A 53 -1.95 13.20 11.25
C GLU A 53 -3.44 13.49 10.98
N ALA A 54 -3.85 13.58 9.71
CA ALA A 54 -5.25 13.75 9.35
C ALA A 54 -6.12 12.55 9.80
N ALA A 55 -5.53 11.36 9.87
CA ALA A 55 -6.16 10.17 10.44
C ALA A 55 -6.14 10.14 11.97
N GLN A 56 -5.49 11.09 12.64
CA GLN A 56 -5.27 11.11 14.09
C GLN A 56 -4.58 9.82 14.57
N ASN A 57 -3.63 9.31 13.78
CA ASN A 57 -2.86 8.10 14.11
C ASN A 57 -3.78 6.90 14.40
N ASN A 58 -4.93 6.84 13.72
CA ASN A 58 -5.93 5.79 13.88
C ASN A 58 -5.85 4.85 12.68
N PRO A 59 -5.44 3.57 12.86
CA PRO A 59 -5.25 2.63 11.76
C PRO A 59 -6.47 2.45 10.85
N SER A 60 -7.68 2.54 11.42
CA SER A 60 -8.92 2.39 10.65
C SER A 60 -9.19 3.63 9.78
N LYS A 61 -8.88 4.83 10.28
CA LYS A 61 -8.98 6.08 9.51
C LYS A 61 -7.88 6.16 8.46
N GLU A 62 -6.65 5.76 8.79
CA GLU A 62 -5.53 5.67 7.84
C GLU A 62 -5.89 4.75 6.67
N ARG A 63 -6.38 3.54 6.97
CA ARG A 63 -6.87 2.60 5.95
C ARG A 63 -7.93 3.23 5.06
N LYS A 64 -8.88 3.97 5.63
CA LYS A 64 -9.91 4.66 4.86
C LYS A 64 -9.31 5.74 3.95
N LEU A 65 -8.44 6.61 4.47
CA LEU A 65 -7.81 7.68 3.70
C LEU A 65 -6.89 7.12 2.60
N LEU A 66 -6.19 6.01 2.85
CA LEU A 66 -5.38 5.32 1.84
C LEU A 66 -6.24 4.74 0.70
N LYS A 67 -7.46 4.26 0.99
CA LYS A 67 -8.41 3.84 -0.06
C LYS A 67 -8.97 5.02 -0.86
N GLU A 68 -9.03 6.22 -0.27
CA GLU A 68 -9.46 7.44 -0.96
C GLU A 68 -8.42 7.96 -1.96
N PHE A 69 -7.17 7.48 -1.92
CA PHE A 69 -6.13 7.91 -2.86
C PHE A 69 -6.47 7.56 -4.32
N LYS A 70 -7.22 6.46 -4.54
CA LYS A 70 -7.96 6.11 -5.75
C LYS A 70 -8.66 4.78 -5.53
N ALA A 71 -9.76 4.55 -6.26
CA ALA A 71 -10.50 3.28 -6.27
C ALA A 71 -9.64 2.04 -6.63
N ARG A 72 -8.41 2.22 -7.13
CA ARG A 72 -7.50 1.13 -7.48
C ARG A 72 -6.64 0.64 -6.31
N ILE A 73 -6.46 1.43 -5.26
CA ILE A 73 -5.81 0.93 -4.04
C ILE A 73 -6.87 0.12 -3.27
N GLY A 74 -6.93 -1.17 -3.61
CA GLY A 74 -7.79 -2.14 -2.93
C GLY A 74 -7.25 -2.51 -1.55
N GLU A 75 -7.99 -3.38 -0.86
CA GLU A 75 -7.64 -3.88 0.47
C GLU A 75 -6.22 -4.47 0.51
N VAL A 76 -5.83 -5.19 -0.54
CA VAL A 76 -4.49 -5.79 -0.66
C VAL A 76 -3.41 -4.72 -0.70
N GLY A 77 -3.59 -3.68 -1.52
CA GLY A 77 -2.61 -2.60 -1.64
C GLY A 77 -2.44 -1.83 -0.34
N VAL A 78 -3.54 -1.52 0.35
CA VAL A 78 -3.47 -0.88 1.68
C VAL A 78 -2.80 -1.80 2.70
N SER A 79 -3.11 -3.10 2.68
CA SER A 79 -2.49 -4.05 3.60
C SER A 79 -0.98 -4.18 3.40
N ILE A 80 -0.50 -4.17 2.15
CA ILE A 80 0.94 -4.16 1.84
C ILE A 80 1.58 -2.88 2.35
N PHE A 81 0.98 -1.71 2.06
CA PHE A 81 1.51 -0.44 2.53
C PHE A 81 1.60 -0.38 4.06
N LEU A 82 0.54 -0.79 4.76
CA LEU A 82 0.53 -0.80 6.23
C LEU A 82 1.49 -1.82 6.83
N TRP A 83 1.75 -2.94 6.12
CA TRP A 83 2.78 -3.89 6.52
C TRP A 83 4.18 -3.29 6.45
N ASP A 84 4.48 -2.52 5.41
CA ASP A 84 5.79 -1.89 5.25
C ASP A 84 5.96 -0.70 6.23
N VAL A 85 4.92 0.12 6.40
CA VAL A 85 5.01 1.37 7.17
C VAL A 85 4.92 1.16 8.68
N GLN A 86 4.50 -0.01 9.18
CA GLN A 86 4.34 -0.25 10.63
C GLN A 86 5.63 -0.08 11.43
N VAL A 87 6.81 -0.13 10.79
CA VAL A 87 8.11 0.13 11.44
C VAL A 87 8.31 1.59 11.81
N VAL A 88 7.53 2.51 11.21
CA VAL A 88 7.52 3.95 11.52
C VAL A 88 6.15 4.45 12.00
N TRP A 89 5.07 3.75 11.67
CA TRP A 89 3.70 4.00 12.14
C TRP A 89 3.31 2.90 13.13
N GLU A 90 3.81 3.01 14.36
CA GLU A 90 3.69 2.01 15.43
C GLU A 90 2.24 1.63 15.78
N GLU A 91 1.27 2.52 15.56
CA GLU A 91 -0.16 2.25 15.73
C GLU A 91 -0.68 1.12 14.83
N ASN A 92 0.03 0.82 13.73
CA ASN A 92 -0.28 -0.29 12.85
C ASN A 92 0.42 -1.59 13.29
N TYR A 93 1.35 -1.55 14.24
CA TYR A 93 2.05 -2.75 14.71
C TYR A 93 1.23 -3.52 15.76
N PRO A 94 1.17 -4.86 15.69
CA PRO A 94 1.62 -5.71 14.59
C PRO A 94 0.58 -5.75 13.46
N HIS A 95 0.98 -5.41 12.23
CA HIS A 95 0.13 -5.59 11.05
C HIS A 95 0.41 -6.94 10.42
N ILE A 96 -0.58 -7.83 10.46
CA ILE A 96 -0.50 -9.16 9.85
C ILE A 96 -1.31 -9.15 8.57
N ASN A 97 -0.65 -9.34 7.43
CA ASN A 97 -1.34 -9.43 6.16
C ASN A 97 -2.14 -10.76 6.07
N GLY A 98 -3.18 -10.78 5.23
CA GLY A 98 -4.08 -11.94 5.15
C GLY A 98 -3.40 -13.23 4.68
N GLU A 99 -2.31 -13.14 3.93
CA GLU A 99 -1.54 -14.32 3.49
C GLU A 99 -0.71 -14.91 4.62
N ALA A 100 -0.03 -14.06 5.39
CA ALA A 100 0.70 -14.44 6.60
C ALA A 100 -0.26 -15.06 7.63
N LEU A 101 -1.46 -14.49 7.80
CA LEU A 101 -2.48 -15.08 8.67
C LEU A 101 -2.93 -16.46 8.17
N LYS A 102 -3.19 -16.63 6.86
CA LYS A 102 -3.54 -17.93 6.28
C LYS A 102 -2.41 -18.95 6.43
N ALA A 103 -1.16 -18.53 6.23
CA ALA A 103 0.01 -19.38 6.42
C ALA A 103 0.16 -19.79 7.89
N ALA A 104 0.02 -18.83 8.82
CA ALA A 104 0.04 -19.09 10.25
C ALA A 104 -1.07 -20.06 10.66
N GLN A 105 -2.31 -19.87 10.18
CA GLN A 105 -3.41 -20.80 10.43
C GLN A 105 -3.08 -22.21 9.93
N LYS A 106 -2.52 -22.35 8.73
CA LYS A 106 -2.08 -23.65 8.19
C LYS A 106 -0.97 -24.31 8.99
N LEU A 107 -0.10 -23.55 9.65
CA LEU A 107 1.00 -24.08 10.47
C LEU A 107 0.56 -24.39 11.91
N ILE A 108 -0.28 -23.54 12.49
CA ILE A 108 -0.80 -23.68 13.86
C ILE A 108 -1.81 -24.83 13.92
N THR A 109 -2.62 -25.06 12.88
CA THR A 109 -3.64 -26.14 12.89
C THR A 109 -3.01 -27.54 13.11
N PRO A 110 -1.95 -27.94 12.39
CA PRO A 110 -1.22 -29.18 12.66
C PRO A 110 -0.52 -29.22 14.03
N LEU A 111 0.08 -28.11 14.47
CA LEU A 111 0.79 -28.04 15.75
C LEU A 111 -0.17 -28.15 16.95
N CYS A 112 -1.40 -27.63 16.80
CA CYS A 112 -2.46 -27.76 17.81
C CYS A 112 -3.05 -29.18 17.83
N GLN A 113 -3.15 -29.85 16.67
CA GLN A 113 -3.55 -31.26 16.59
C GLN A 113 -2.52 -32.21 17.21
N SER A 114 -1.22 -31.94 17.08
CA SER A 114 -0.18 -32.76 17.71
C SER A 114 -0.07 -32.56 19.23
N GLN A 115 -0.49 -31.42 19.76
CA GLN A 115 -0.53 -31.15 21.20
C GLN A 115 -1.74 -31.78 21.93
N LEU A 116 -2.79 -32.16 21.19
CA LEU A 116 -3.98 -32.83 21.73
C LEU A 116 -3.90 -34.37 21.61
N ALA A 117 -2.78 -34.91 21.13
CA ALA A 117 -2.56 -36.34 20.92
C ALA A 117 -1.75 -37.00 22.06
N ILE A 118 -1.74 -36.41 23.27
CA ILE A 118 -1.06 -36.93 24.48
C ILE A 118 -2.09 -37.22 25.56
#